data_AF-A0A839NXW0-F1
#
_entry.id   AF-A0A839NXW0-F1
#
_cell.length_a   1.000
_cell.length_b   1.000
_cell.length_c   1.000
_cell.angle_alpha   90.00
_cell.angle_beta   90.00
_cell.angle_gamma   90.00
#
_symmetry.space_group_name_H-M   'P 1'
#
loop_
_entity.id
_entity.type
_entity.pdbx_description
1 polymer ?
#
loop_
_entity_poly.entity_id
_entity_poly.type
_entity_poly.pdbx_seq_one_letter_code
_entity_poly.pdbx_strand_id
1 'polypeptide(L)' 'MKQGWVTLADIARMQSLICDAACRLAERGHWPMAFKQYETFVLPQRRNT' A
#
# COMPACT_ATOMS: atom_id res chain seq x y z
N MET A 1 5.57 -1.48 15.62
CA MET A 1 4.75 -2.26 14.67
C MET A 1 5.66 -2.70 13.54
N LYS A 2 5.89 -4.01 13.37
CA LYS A 2 6.68 -4.55 12.26
C LYS A 2 5.85 -4.32 10.97
N GLN A 3 6.27 -3.40 10.11
CA GLN A 3 5.53 -3.13 8.87
C GLN A 3 5.87 -4.24 7.86
N GLY A 4 4.98 -5.22 7.78
CA GLY A 4 4.98 -6.23 6.73
C GLY A 4 4.24 -5.75 5.48
N TRP A 5 4.11 -6.64 4.50
CA TRP A 5 3.24 -6.43 3.35
C TRP A 5 1.80 -6.18 3.82
N VAL A 6 1.14 -5.16 3.27
CA VAL A 6 -0.25 -4.81 3.53
C VAL A 6 -1.01 -4.73 2.20
N THR A 7 -2.32 -4.94 2.20
CA THR A 7 -3.08 -4.85 0.95
C THR A 7 -3.33 -3.39 0.57
N LEU A 8 -3.53 -3.09 -0.72
CA LEU A 8 -4.00 -1.77 -1.15
C LEU A 8 -5.33 -1.38 -0.48
N ALA A 9 -6.20 -2.35 -0.21
CA ALA A 9 -7.46 -2.12 0.49
C ALA A 9 -7.24 -1.68 1.95
N ASP A 10 -6.27 -2.28 2.65
CA ASP A 10 -5.90 -1.86 4.00
C ASP A 10 -5.37 -0.43 4.00
N ILE A 11 -4.53 -0.07 3.02
CA ILE A 11 -4.01 1.29 2.88
C ILE A 11 -5.14 2.29 2.60
N ALA A 12 -6.04 1.92 1.68
CA ALA A 12 -7.22 2.71 1.38
C ALA A 12 -8.03 2.98 2.66
N ARG A 13 -8.28 1.94 3.46
CA ARG A 13 -9.00 2.06 4.74
C ARG A 13 -8.23 2.88 5.78
N MET A 14 -6.93 2.65 5.96
CA MET A 14 -6.10 3.35 6.95
C MET A 14 -5.99 4.85 6.68
N GLN A 15 -6.01 5.25 5.40
CA GLN A 15 -5.86 6.64 4.99
C GLN A 15 -7.18 7.30 4.55
N SER A 16 -8.32 6.62 4.74
CA SER A 16 -9.64 7.08 4.25
C SER A 16 -9.63 7.44 2.76
N LEU A 17 -8.92 6.65 1.96
CA LEU A 17 -8.81 6.78 0.51
C LEU A 17 -9.66 5.73 -0.19
N ILE A 18 -9.98 5.97 -1.46
CA ILE A 18 -10.45 4.93 -2.37
C ILE A 18 -9.26 4.08 -2.85
N CYS A 19 -9.50 2.81 -3.22
CA CYS A 19 -8.44 1.88 -3.65
C CYS A 19 -7.55 2.45 -4.76
N ASP A 20 -8.13 3.16 -5.72
CA ASP A 20 -7.40 3.80 -6.81
C ASP A 20 -6.41 4.88 -6.31
N ALA A 21 -6.81 5.67 -5.31
CA ALA A 21 -5.92 6.67 -4.70
C ALA A 21 -4.81 6.00 -3.86
N ALA A 22 -5.10 4.87 -3.21
CA ALA A 22 -4.09 4.06 -2.53
C ALA A 22 -3.07 3.45 -3.53
N CYS A 23 -3.54 3.03 -4.71
CA CYS A 23 -2.68 2.55 -5.80
C CYS A 23 -1.74 3.66 -6.27
N ARG A 24 -2.29 4.85 -6.58
CA ARG A 24 -1.49 6.02 -6.96
C ARG A 24 -0.50 6.45 -5.88
N LEU A 25 -0.85 6.29 -4.61
CA LEU A 25 0.08 6.55 -3.50
C LEU A 25 1.25 5.56 -3.50
N ALA A 26 0.98 4.27 -3.67
CA ALA A 26 2.01 3.25 -3.73
C ALA A 26 2.96 3.45 -4.91
N GLU A 27 2.41 3.79 -6.09
CA GLU A 27 3.19 4.12 -7.29
C GLU A 27 4.09 5.35 -7.07
N ARG A 28 3.53 6.45 -6.54
CA ARG A 28 4.29 7.68 -6.22
C ARG A 28 5.35 7.46 -5.15
N GLY A 29 5.08 6.56 -4.22
CA GLY A 29 6.03 6.16 -3.17
C GLY A 29 7.08 5.16 -3.64
N HIS A 30 7.01 4.68 -4.89
CA HIS A 30 7.81 3.57 -5.40
C HIS A 30 7.79 2.35 -4.45
N TRP A 31 6.64 2.07 -3.86
CA TRP A 31 6.50 0.95 -2.94
C TRP A 31 6.59 -0.37 -3.70
N PRO A 32 7.34 -1.37 -3.20
CA PRO A 32 7.28 -2.72 -3.75
C PRO A 32 5.84 -3.22 -3.75
N MET A 33 5.41 -3.76 -4.89
CA MET A 33 4.07 -4.32 -5.08
C MET A 33 4.18 -5.80 -5.45
N ALA A 34 3.30 -6.62 -4.87
CA ALA A 34 3.19 -8.04 -5.16
C ALA A 34 1.73 -8.41 -5.41
N PHE A 35 1.46 -9.14 -6.49
CA PHE A 35 0.12 -9.53 -6.89
C PHE A 35 -0.13 -10.99 -6.50
N LYS A 36 -1.18 -11.24 -5.72
CA LYS A 36 -1.56 -12.59 -5.32
C LYS A 36 -3.07 -12.71 -5.19
N GLN A 37 -3.66 -13.69 -5.89
CA GLN A 37 -5.08 -14.08 -5.75
C GLN A 37 -6.04 -12.89 -5.64
N TYR A 38 -6.11 -12.07 -6.70
CA TYR A 38 -6.99 -10.89 -6.80
C TYR A 38 -6.69 -9.75 -5.82
N GLU A 39 -5.66 -9.87 -4.99
CA GLU A 39 -5.20 -8.82 -4.09
C GLU A 39 -3.84 -8.27 -4.53
N THR A 40 -3.66 -6.97 -4.33
CA THR A 40 -2.37 -6.29 -4.49
C THR A 40 -1.84 -5.96 -3.11
N PHE A 41 -0.70 -6.56 -2.80
CA PHE A 41 0.07 -6.30 -1.60
C PHE A 41 1.12 -5.25 -1.91
N VAL A 42 1.32 -4.33 -0.98
CA VAL A 42 2.36 -3.31 -1.08
C VAL A 42 3.16 -3.29 0.20
N LEU A 43 4.42 -2.87 0.10
CA LEU A 43 5.31 -2.68 1.25
C LEU A 43 5.57 -1.18 1.43
N PRO A 44 4.80 -0.49 2.30
CA PRO A 44 5.02 0.92 2.58
C PRO A 44 6.41 1.12 3.15
N GLN A 45 7.21 1.95 2.50
CA GLN A 45 8.46 2.38 3.11
C GLN A 45 8.13 3.43 4.16
N ARG A 46 8.55 3.21 5.41
CA ARG A 46 8.56 4.28 6.41
C ARG A 46 9.36 5.43 5.84
N ARG A 47 8.74 6.59 5.65
CA ARG A 47 9.50 7.85 5.60
C ARG A 47 10.19 7.97 6.95
N ASN A 48 11.49 7.68 6.99
CA ASN A 48 12.37 8.18 8.04
C ASN A 48 12.45 9.70 7.84
N THR A 49 11.52 10.43 8.44
CA THR A 49 11.61 11.86 8.68
C THR A 49 11.51 12.07 10.17
#